data_AF-A0A959KC61-F1
#
_entry.id   AF-A0A959KC61-F1
#
_cell.length_a   1.000
_cell.length_b   1.000
_cell.length_c   1.000
_cell.angle_alpha   90.00
_cell.angle_beta   90.00
_cell.angle_gamma   90.00
#
_symmetry.space_group_name_H-M   'P 1'
#
loop_
_entity.id
_entity.type
_entity.pdbx_description
1 polymer ?
#
loop_
_entity_poly.entity_id
_entity_poly.type
_entity_poly.pdbx_seq_one_letter_code
_entity_poly.pdbx_strand_id
1 'polypeptide(L)'
;MEQTIIYGTSLGFCILIVYLYLRKQMHASKTTEIKIEEAKVNGLFEPVSLHPVVDAHKCIACGSCITACPEEDILGIRNNVATTINASHCVGHGACFHACPVEGITLVIGTEERGVDLPHVNQDFESNVPGIFIAGEMGGMGLIKNSVEQGKQAVFNIKSKLSKGNKSDYDMIIVGAGPAGISATLTAKMLGIKALTLEQDTLGGTVYTFPRSKIVMTAPMDLPLYGKVKLFETSKGELLKIWQDALRKNNLTIREKSKVEEIAETKNGFQVFLQDGISFTTQTVLLAIGRRGTPRKLDVPGENTEKVAYRLLEPEQIIGKKIMVVGGGDSAIESALLLADQNEVILSYRREQFNRLKPKNLANINEALAKGQLEVRFNTQVTAIHPNQINLQVGNQEQPEPIPNDLIYIFAGGELPTKFLEKVGIKITRRFGYAILKHHKKKAS
;
A
#
# COMPACT_ATOMS: atom_id res chain seq x y z
N MET A 1 -36.85 56.89 -11.43
CA MET A 1 -37.08 55.81 -12.41
C MET A 1 -35.76 55.12 -12.78
N GLU A 2 -34.75 55.88 -13.22
CA GLU A 2 -33.42 55.32 -13.55
C GLU A 2 -32.74 54.57 -12.40
N GLN A 3 -32.71 55.13 -11.19
CA GLN A 3 -32.14 54.44 -10.03
C GLN A 3 -32.84 53.11 -9.72
N THR A 4 -34.17 53.06 -9.83
CA THR A 4 -34.96 51.84 -9.61
C THR A 4 -34.64 50.76 -10.65
N ILE A 5 -34.42 51.14 -11.90
CA ILE A 5 -34.04 50.23 -12.99
C ILE A 5 -32.62 49.70 -12.77
N ILE A 6 -31.67 50.54 -12.36
CA ILE A 6 -30.28 50.13 -12.08
C ILE A 6 -30.22 49.18 -10.87
N TYR A 7 -30.91 49.48 -9.77
CA TYR A 7 -30.96 48.59 -8.62
C TYR A 7 -31.72 47.29 -8.92
N GLY A 8 -32.81 47.35 -9.69
CA GLY A 8 -33.58 46.17 -10.08
C GLY A 8 -32.80 45.21 -10.99
N THR A 9 -32.08 45.75 -11.98
CA THR A 9 -31.21 44.94 -12.86
C THR A 9 -30.03 44.34 -12.11
N SER A 10 -29.39 45.11 -11.23
CA SER A 10 -28.29 44.62 -10.38
C SER A 10 -28.76 43.52 -9.43
N LEU A 11 -29.91 43.71 -8.77
CA LEU A 11 -30.51 42.69 -7.91
C LEU A 11 -30.89 41.43 -8.68
N GLY A 12 -31.47 41.57 -9.87
CA GLY A 12 -31.78 40.46 -10.77
C GLY A 12 -30.53 39.66 -11.17
N PHE A 13 -29.42 40.34 -11.46
CA PHE A 13 -28.14 39.69 -11.76
C PHE A 13 -27.56 38.96 -10.55
N CYS A 14 -27.60 39.55 -9.36
CA CYS A 14 -27.19 38.90 -8.11
C CYS A 14 -28.04 37.65 -7.81
N ILE A 15 -29.37 37.74 -7.96
CA ILE A 15 -30.28 36.61 -7.77
C ILE A 15 -29.98 35.50 -8.77
N LEU A 16 -29.74 35.85 -10.04
CA LEU A 16 -29.38 34.87 -11.08
C LEU A 16 -28.09 34.14 -10.74
N ILE A 17 -27.05 34.86 -10.31
CA ILE A 17 -25.78 34.24 -9.89
C ILE A 17 -25.99 33.30 -8.71
N VAL A 18 -26.71 33.74 -7.67
CA VAL A 18 -27.01 32.91 -6.49
C VAL A 18 -27.82 31.68 -6.89
N TYR A 19 -28.82 31.84 -7.77
CA TYR A 19 -29.62 30.72 -8.28
C TYR A 19 -28.77 29.70 -9.04
N LEU A 20 -27.92 30.15 -9.97
CA LEU A 20 -27.02 29.26 -10.71
C LEU A 20 -26.02 28.56 -9.78
N TYR A 21 -25.51 29.26 -8.78
CA TYR A 21 -24.63 28.72 -7.76
C TYR A 21 -25.32 27.63 -6.92
N LEU A 22 -26.52 27.90 -6.39
CA LEU A 22 -27.30 26.93 -5.62
C LEU A 22 -27.68 25.72 -6.47
N ARG A 23 -28.09 25.93 -7.72
CA ARG A 23 -28.42 24.83 -8.65
C ARG A 23 -27.20 23.95 -8.93
N LYS A 24 -26.02 24.55 -9.12
CA LYS A 24 -24.75 23.82 -9.29
C LYS A 24 -24.41 23.01 -8.02
N GLN A 25 -24.56 23.59 -6.84
CA GLN A 25 -24.33 22.90 -5.57
C GLN A 25 -25.28 21.71 -5.37
N MET A 26 -26.58 21.90 -5.63
CA MET A 26 -27.56 20.81 -5.53
C MET A 26 -27.24 19.66 -6.47
N HIS A 27 -26.82 19.97 -7.71
CA HIS A 27 -26.44 18.96 -8.68
C HIS A 27 -25.18 18.19 -8.27
N ALA A 28 -24.14 18.89 -7.78
CA ALA A 28 -22.93 18.26 -7.25
C ALA A 28 -23.23 17.37 -6.04
N SER A 29 -24.09 17.84 -5.13
CA SER A 29 -24.54 17.07 -3.95
C SER A 29 -25.27 15.79 -4.37
N LYS A 30 -26.23 15.89 -5.30
CA LYS A 30 -26.98 14.73 -5.81
C LYS A 30 -26.06 13.71 -6.49
N THR A 31 -25.11 14.18 -7.28
CA THR A 31 -24.13 13.31 -7.96
C THR A 31 -23.27 12.58 -6.94
N THR A 32 -22.77 13.28 -5.93
CA THR A 32 -21.99 12.69 -4.84
C THR A 32 -22.81 11.67 -4.05
N GLU A 33 -24.08 11.93 -3.79
CA GLU A 33 -24.97 10.98 -3.10
C GLU A 33 -25.10 9.66 -3.85
N ILE A 34 -25.34 9.73 -5.17
CA ILE A 34 -25.45 8.53 -6.02
C ILE A 34 -24.17 7.72 -5.95
N LYS A 35 -23.01 8.37 -6.08
CA LYS A 35 -21.70 7.69 -5.99
C LYS A 35 -21.45 7.09 -4.60
N ILE A 36 -21.91 7.73 -3.53
CA ILE A 36 -21.81 7.19 -2.17
C ILE A 36 -22.67 5.92 -2.03
N GLU A 37 -23.90 5.92 -2.52
CA GLU A 37 -24.77 4.74 -2.46
C GLU A 37 -24.19 3.58 -3.30
N GLU A 38 -23.69 3.86 -4.49
CA GLU A 38 -22.95 2.87 -5.30
C GLU A 38 -21.71 2.34 -4.55
N ALA A 39 -20.95 3.22 -3.90
CA ALA A 39 -19.78 2.84 -3.12
C ALA A 39 -20.16 1.94 -1.92
N LYS A 40 -21.30 2.18 -1.27
CA LYS A 40 -21.79 1.32 -0.17
C LYS A 40 -22.15 -0.06 -0.66
N VAL A 41 -22.92 -0.15 -1.75
CA VAL A 41 -23.32 -1.44 -2.37
C VAL A 41 -22.09 -2.26 -2.76
N ASN A 42 -21.06 -1.61 -3.30
CA ASN A 42 -19.82 -2.26 -3.72
C ASN A 42 -18.81 -2.49 -2.56
N GLY A 43 -19.16 -2.11 -1.33
CA GLY A 43 -18.27 -2.22 -0.16
C GLY A 43 -17.01 -1.36 -0.24
N LEU A 44 -17.06 -0.26 -1.01
CA LEU A 44 -15.98 0.70 -1.26
C LEU A 44 -16.03 1.92 -0.34
N PHE A 45 -17.21 2.21 0.21
CA PHE A 45 -17.43 3.37 1.08
C PHE A 45 -16.63 3.29 2.38
N GLU A 46 -16.59 2.12 3.01
CA GLU A 46 -15.77 1.91 4.19
C GLU A 46 -14.28 1.80 3.83
N PRO A 47 -13.38 2.50 4.51
CA PRO A 47 -11.95 2.43 4.20
C PRO A 47 -11.31 1.12 4.66
N VAL A 48 -10.37 0.62 3.87
CA VAL A 48 -9.56 -0.56 4.21
C VAL A 48 -8.39 -0.20 5.12
N SER A 49 -7.82 0.99 4.93
CA SER A 49 -6.64 1.47 5.64
C SER A 49 -6.67 2.99 5.77
N LEU A 50 -5.85 3.70 4.98
CA LEU A 50 -5.66 5.14 5.07
C LEU A 50 -6.72 5.85 4.23
N HIS A 51 -7.38 6.86 4.79
CA HIS A 51 -8.42 7.63 4.10
C HIS A 51 -8.45 9.07 4.61
N PRO A 52 -8.93 10.03 3.79
CA PRO A 52 -9.12 11.40 4.25
C PRO A 52 -10.36 11.51 5.13
N VAL A 53 -10.23 12.26 6.22
CA VAL A 53 -11.33 12.76 7.05
C VAL A 53 -11.36 14.28 6.91
N VAL A 54 -12.53 14.81 6.55
CA VAL A 54 -12.75 16.24 6.32
C VAL A 54 -13.44 16.85 7.54
N ASP A 55 -12.88 17.96 8.04
CA ASP A 55 -13.48 18.80 9.07
C ASP A 55 -14.56 19.68 8.43
N ALA A 56 -15.82 19.34 8.70
CA ALA A 56 -16.98 20.05 8.14
C ALA A 56 -17.05 21.53 8.55
N HIS A 57 -16.50 21.90 9.72
CA HIS A 57 -16.52 23.29 10.20
C HIS A 57 -15.48 24.17 9.50
N LYS A 58 -14.40 23.56 9.00
CA LYS A 58 -13.37 24.28 8.23
C LYS A 58 -13.62 24.26 6.74
N CYS A 59 -14.31 23.24 6.25
CA CYS A 59 -14.49 23.03 4.82
C CYS A 59 -15.25 24.19 4.15
N ILE A 60 -14.64 24.77 3.11
CA ILE A 60 -15.23 25.85 2.30
C ILE A 60 -15.79 25.36 0.96
N ALA A 61 -15.92 24.04 0.77
CA ALA A 61 -16.46 23.41 -0.45
C ALA A 61 -15.78 23.82 -1.78
N CYS A 62 -14.52 24.26 -1.75
CA CYS A 62 -13.82 24.74 -2.95
C CYS A 62 -13.47 23.62 -3.95
N GLY A 63 -13.48 22.35 -3.54
CA GLY A 63 -13.19 21.21 -4.40
C GLY A 63 -11.71 20.96 -4.72
N SER A 64 -10.78 21.78 -4.24
CA SER A 64 -9.34 21.59 -4.52
C SER A 64 -8.81 20.20 -4.14
N CYS A 65 -9.31 19.63 -3.04
CA CYS A 65 -8.96 18.28 -2.61
C CYS A 65 -9.47 17.17 -3.54
N ILE A 66 -10.55 17.43 -4.27
CA ILE A 66 -11.15 16.51 -5.24
C ILE A 66 -10.31 16.55 -6.51
N THR A 67 -10.08 17.75 -7.06
CA THR A 67 -9.28 17.94 -8.29
C THR A 67 -7.84 17.47 -8.14
N ALA A 68 -7.27 17.54 -6.93
CA ALA A 68 -5.90 17.10 -6.68
C ALA A 68 -5.74 15.58 -6.55
N CYS A 69 -6.84 14.81 -6.47
CA CYS A 69 -6.77 13.37 -6.26
C CYS A 69 -6.67 12.61 -7.60
N PRO A 70 -5.55 11.90 -7.88
CA PRO A 70 -5.37 11.15 -9.11
C PRO A 70 -6.15 9.84 -9.17
N GLU A 71 -6.64 9.33 -8.02
CA GLU A 71 -7.46 8.10 -8.00
C GLU A 71 -8.92 8.37 -8.41
N GLU A 72 -9.31 9.66 -8.49
CA GLU A 72 -10.67 10.14 -8.77
C GLU A 72 -11.72 9.61 -7.75
N ASP A 73 -12.82 10.35 -7.57
CA ASP A 73 -13.96 9.92 -6.74
C ASP A 73 -13.65 9.39 -5.32
N ILE A 74 -12.54 9.82 -4.71
CA ILE A 74 -12.28 9.57 -3.28
C ILE A 74 -13.09 10.55 -2.42
N LEU A 75 -13.23 11.79 -2.89
CA LEU A 75 -13.98 12.86 -2.25
C LEU A 75 -14.97 13.47 -3.27
N GLY A 76 -16.15 13.87 -2.81
CA GLY A 76 -17.12 14.67 -3.56
C GLY A 76 -17.71 15.79 -2.71
N ILE A 77 -18.46 16.72 -3.30
CA ILE A 77 -19.17 17.75 -2.53
C ILE A 77 -20.58 17.27 -2.22
N ARG A 78 -20.90 17.13 -0.94
CA ARG A 78 -22.23 16.80 -0.43
C ARG A 78 -22.63 17.85 0.60
N ASN A 79 -23.78 18.49 0.41
CA ASN A 79 -24.32 19.51 1.33
C ASN A 79 -23.27 20.57 1.73
N ASN A 80 -22.52 21.08 0.75
CA ASN A 80 -21.45 22.08 0.95
C ASN A 80 -20.27 21.63 1.82
N VAL A 81 -20.04 20.32 1.91
CA VAL A 81 -18.88 19.75 2.57
C VAL A 81 -18.23 18.71 1.66
N ALA A 82 -16.90 18.75 1.56
CA ALA A 82 -16.17 17.67 0.92
C ALA A 82 -16.36 16.39 1.75
N THR A 83 -16.89 15.35 1.13
CA THR A 83 -17.34 14.12 1.77
C THR A 83 -16.71 12.94 1.06
N THR A 84 -16.29 11.94 1.83
CA THR A 84 -15.68 10.72 1.31
C THR A 84 -16.70 9.89 0.51
N ILE A 85 -16.28 9.38 -0.65
CA ILE A 85 -17.06 8.51 -1.52
C ILE A 85 -16.43 7.11 -1.50
N ASN A 86 -15.31 6.91 -2.20
CA ASN A 86 -14.64 5.61 -2.32
C ASN A 86 -13.43 5.49 -1.38
N ALA A 87 -13.67 5.49 -0.06
CA ALA A 87 -12.58 5.50 0.92
C ALA A 87 -11.62 4.31 0.78
N SER A 88 -12.13 3.14 0.36
CA SER A 88 -11.34 1.93 0.08
C SER A 88 -10.30 2.09 -1.04
N HIS A 89 -10.54 2.99 -2.00
CA HIS A 89 -9.62 3.21 -3.13
C HIS A 89 -8.53 4.23 -2.82
N CYS A 90 -8.60 4.90 -1.68
CA CYS A 90 -7.57 5.84 -1.28
C CYS A 90 -6.22 5.12 -1.11
N VAL A 91 -5.26 5.47 -1.97
CA VAL A 91 -3.90 4.91 -1.91
C VAL A 91 -2.97 5.69 -0.98
N GLY A 92 -3.44 6.80 -0.39
CA GLY A 92 -2.66 7.52 0.62
C GLY A 92 -1.57 8.46 0.11
N HIS A 93 -1.72 9.01 -1.10
CA HIS A 93 -0.75 9.96 -1.68
C HIS A 93 -0.77 11.35 -1.00
N GLY A 94 -1.82 11.66 -0.24
CA GLY A 94 -1.91 12.90 0.54
C GLY A 94 -2.09 14.19 -0.27
N ALA A 95 -2.38 14.10 -1.57
CA ALA A 95 -2.58 15.30 -2.40
C ALA A 95 -3.79 16.13 -1.91
N CYS A 96 -4.86 15.47 -1.46
CA CYS A 96 -6.01 16.15 -0.87
C CYS A 96 -5.63 16.94 0.40
N PHE A 97 -4.76 16.37 1.25
CA PHE A 97 -4.28 16.99 2.48
C PHE A 97 -3.50 18.28 2.20
N HIS A 98 -2.60 18.25 1.21
CA HIS A 98 -1.79 19.40 0.81
C HIS A 98 -2.54 20.44 -0.03
N ALA A 99 -3.52 20.02 -0.83
CA ALA A 99 -4.29 20.92 -1.68
C ALA A 99 -5.40 21.69 -0.93
N CYS A 100 -5.71 21.32 0.31
CA CYS A 100 -6.75 21.95 1.10
C CYS A 100 -6.29 23.34 1.58
N PRO A 101 -6.86 24.46 1.07
CA PRO A 101 -6.39 25.81 1.42
C PRO A 101 -6.71 26.21 2.87
N VAL A 102 -7.62 25.49 3.51
CA VAL A 102 -8.11 25.74 4.88
C VAL A 102 -7.62 24.69 5.88
N GLU A 103 -6.68 23.84 5.47
CA GLU A 103 -6.08 22.81 6.33
C GLU A 103 -7.13 21.93 7.04
N GLY A 104 -8.25 21.69 6.36
CA GLY A 104 -9.43 21.00 6.89
C GLY A 104 -9.43 19.49 6.68
N ILE A 105 -8.34 18.90 6.18
CA ILE A 105 -8.25 17.46 5.89
C ILE A 105 -7.21 16.84 6.81
N THR A 106 -7.54 15.68 7.37
CA THR A 106 -6.64 14.80 8.13
C THR A 106 -6.59 13.45 7.42
N LEU A 107 -5.40 12.87 7.24
CA LEU A 107 -5.31 11.48 6.78
C LEU A 107 -5.31 10.55 7.98
N VAL A 108 -6.26 9.64 7.99
CA VAL A 108 -6.58 8.77 9.11
C VAL A 108 -6.47 7.32 8.68
N ILE A 109 -5.88 6.48 9.53
CA ILE A 109 -5.80 5.03 9.32
C ILE A 109 -6.75 4.30 10.27
N GLY A 110 -7.52 3.36 9.70
CA GLY A 110 -8.60 2.68 10.40
C GLY A 110 -9.83 3.57 10.61
N THR A 111 -10.95 2.98 11.00
CA THR A 111 -12.18 3.70 11.39
C THR A 111 -12.43 3.55 12.89
N GLU A 112 -13.53 4.12 13.39
CA GLU A 112 -13.98 3.92 14.77
C GLU A 112 -14.26 2.44 15.09
N GLU A 113 -14.77 1.69 14.12
CA GLU A 113 -15.10 0.27 14.27
C GLU A 113 -13.97 -0.65 13.78
N ARG A 114 -13.14 -0.17 12.85
CA ARG A 114 -12.10 -0.95 12.19
C ARG A 114 -10.71 -0.47 12.56
N GLY A 115 -10.11 -1.16 13.54
CA GLY A 115 -8.73 -0.88 13.92
C GLY A 115 -7.71 -1.51 12.97
N VAL A 116 -6.55 -0.85 12.84
CA VAL A 116 -5.40 -1.31 12.06
C VAL A 116 -4.19 -1.47 13.00
N ASP A 117 -3.52 -2.62 12.92
CA ASP A 117 -2.34 -2.89 13.73
C ASP A 117 -1.13 -2.10 13.20
N LEU A 118 -0.58 -1.25 14.06
CA LEU A 118 0.56 -0.39 13.75
C LEU A 118 1.61 -0.45 14.86
N PRO A 119 2.90 -0.47 14.51
CA PRO A 119 3.95 -0.27 15.49
C PRO A 119 3.92 1.17 16.01
N HIS A 120 4.37 1.36 17.25
CA HIS A 120 4.58 2.69 17.80
C HIS A 120 5.81 3.32 17.16
N VAL A 121 5.61 4.42 16.46
CA VAL A 121 6.65 5.19 15.77
C VAL A 121 6.41 6.66 16.04
N ASN A 122 7.45 7.40 16.43
CA ASN A 122 7.36 8.85 16.64
C ASN A 122 7.58 9.63 15.33
N GLN A 123 7.58 10.97 15.40
CA GLN A 123 7.79 11.83 14.22
C GLN A 123 9.18 11.68 13.61
N ASP A 124 10.14 11.19 14.39
CA ASP A 124 11.52 10.97 13.95
C ASP A 124 11.74 9.58 13.34
N PHE A 125 10.67 8.79 13.16
CA PHE A 125 10.68 7.39 12.72
C PHE A 125 11.25 6.41 13.75
N GLU A 126 11.53 6.83 14.98
CA GLU A 126 12.02 5.97 16.05
C GLU A 126 10.86 5.22 16.70
N SER A 127 11.06 3.93 16.95
CA SER A 127 10.08 3.09 17.62
C SER A 127 10.07 3.31 19.13
N ASN A 128 9.24 2.55 19.87
CA ASN A 128 9.33 2.54 21.33
C ASN A 128 10.61 1.87 21.87
N VAL A 129 11.40 1.21 21.02
CA VAL A 129 12.73 0.69 21.36
C VAL A 129 13.76 1.71 20.87
N PRO A 130 14.45 2.43 21.78
CA PRO A 130 15.42 3.46 21.40
C PRO A 130 16.50 2.89 20.47
N GLY A 131 16.82 3.60 19.39
CA GLY A 131 17.80 3.14 18.39
C GLY A 131 17.25 2.20 17.30
N ILE A 132 15.98 1.77 17.40
CA ILE A 132 15.28 1.05 16.33
C ILE A 132 14.27 1.96 15.65
N PHE A 133 14.42 2.13 14.34
CA PHE A 133 13.61 2.99 13.50
C PHE A 133 12.75 2.16 12.54
N ILE A 134 11.63 2.72 12.09
CA ILE A 134 10.70 2.06 11.17
C ILE A 134 10.33 3.02 10.04
N ALA A 135 10.47 2.59 8.80
CA ALA A 135 10.09 3.36 7.62
C ALA A 135 9.38 2.53 6.55
N GLY A 136 8.65 3.21 5.67
CA GLY A 136 7.91 2.61 4.57
C GLY A 136 6.49 2.20 4.94
N GLU A 137 5.98 1.15 4.29
CA GLU A 137 4.57 0.74 4.42
C GLU A 137 4.15 0.41 5.86
N MET A 138 5.08 -0.03 6.72
CA MET A 138 4.79 -0.31 8.14
C MET A 138 4.30 0.91 8.92
N GLY A 139 4.74 2.12 8.54
CA GLY A 139 4.27 3.38 9.13
C GLY A 139 2.89 3.84 8.64
N GLY A 140 2.22 3.04 7.79
CA GLY A 140 0.84 3.29 7.35
C GLY A 140 0.70 4.00 6.00
N MET A 141 1.80 4.33 5.30
CA MET A 141 1.79 4.95 3.97
C MET A 141 2.56 4.10 2.94
N GLY A 142 1.85 3.24 2.21
CA GLY A 142 2.44 2.19 1.36
C GLY A 142 2.90 2.58 -0.05
N LEU A 143 2.78 3.84 -0.45
CA LEU A 143 3.22 4.26 -1.80
C LEU A 143 4.74 4.25 -1.92
N ILE A 144 5.24 3.95 -3.12
CA ILE A 144 6.68 3.93 -3.44
C ILE A 144 7.31 5.29 -3.12
N LYS A 145 6.75 6.40 -3.62
CA LYS A 145 7.21 7.76 -3.29
C LYS A 145 7.30 7.99 -1.77
N ASN A 146 6.24 7.65 -1.03
CA ASN A 146 6.20 7.87 0.42
C ASN A 146 7.25 7.00 1.13
N SER A 147 7.41 5.76 0.69
CA SER A 147 8.43 4.85 1.22
C SER A 147 9.85 5.38 0.97
N VAL A 148 10.14 5.88 -0.23
CA VAL A 148 11.43 6.52 -0.55
C VAL A 148 11.66 7.75 0.33
N GLU A 149 10.66 8.62 0.48
CA GLU A 149 10.79 9.83 1.30
C GLU A 149 10.99 9.50 2.78
N GLN A 150 10.24 8.55 3.33
CA GLN A 150 10.38 8.11 4.72
C GLN A 150 11.74 7.46 4.98
N GLY A 151 12.23 6.63 4.07
CA GLY A 151 13.57 6.05 4.18
C GLY A 151 14.65 7.12 4.26
N LYS A 152 14.51 8.20 3.48
CA LYS A 152 15.41 9.36 3.53
C LYS A 152 15.32 10.07 4.88
N GLN A 153 14.12 10.43 5.32
CA GLN A 153 13.89 11.16 6.57
C GLN A 153 14.37 10.39 7.80
N ALA A 154 14.08 9.08 7.87
CA ALA A 154 14.55 8.23 8.95
C ALA A 154 16.07 8.25 9.09
N VAL A 155 16.82 8.16 7.99
CA VAL A 155 18.29 8.18 8.03
C VAL A 155 18.85 9.55 8.46
N PHE A 156 18.19 10.66 8.08
CA PHE A 156 18.56 11.98 8.60
C PHE A 156 18.41 12.06 10.12
N ASN A 157 17.34 11.49 10.67
CA ASN A 157 17.11 11.46 12.12
C ASN A 157 18.10 10.53 12.82
N ILE A 158 18.37 9.35 12.24
CA ILE A 158 19.37 8.39 12.75
C ILE A 158 20.74 9.05 12.86
N LYS A 159 21.16 9.86 11.87
CA LYS A 159 22.45 10.56 11.90
C LYS A 159 22.68 11.35 13.18
N SER A 160 21.64 11.98 13.72
CA SER A 160 21.72 12.78 14.95
C SER A 160 21.92 11.94 16.22
N LYS A 161 21.62 10.64 16.16
CA LYS A 161 21.67 9.68 17.28
C LYS A 161 22.95 8.86 17.30
N LEU A 162 23.71 8.82 16.20
CA LEU A 162 24.95 8.06 16.10
C LEU A 162 26.03 8.66 16.99
N SER A 163 26.67 7.80 17.79
CA SER A 163 27.82 8.19 18.61
C SER A 163 29.13 8.03 17.84
N LYS A 164 30.05 8.99 17.99
CA LYS A 164 31.41 8.87 17.44
C LYS A 164 32.24 7.93 18.31
N GLY A 165 32.95 7.00 17.70
CA GLY A 165 33.88 6.08 18.39
C GLY A 165 33.26 4.76 18.89
N ASN A 166 32.02 4.45 18.51
CA ASN A 166 31.43 3.13 18.74
C ASN A 166 32.24 2.04 17.99
N LYS A 167 32.39 0.86 18.59
CA LYS A 167 33.16 -0.27 18.04
C LYS A 167 32.31 -1.29 17.25
N SER A 168 31.04 -0.98 16.98
CA SER A 168 30.16 -1.83 16.18
C SER A 168 30.67 -1.99 14.75
N ASP A 169 30.34 -3.10 14.10
CA ASP A 169 30.69 -3.36 12.70
C ASP A 169 30.10 -2.29 11.78
N TYR A 170 28.90 -1.80 12.08
CA TYR A 170 28.18 -0.78 11.33
C TYR A 170 27.61 0.31 12.24
N ASP A 171 27.40 1.50 11.68
CA ASP A 171 26.65 2.57 12.36
C ASP A 171 25.15 2.27 12.33
N MET A 172 24.69 1.70 11.23
CA MET A 172 23.28 1.39 10.99
C MET A 172 23.14 0.11 10.17
N ILE A 173 22.22 -0.77 10.57
CA ILE A 173 21.77 -1.88 9.72
C ILE A 173 20.37 -1.58 9.22
N ILE A 174 20.17 -1.69 7.91
CA ILE A 174 18.88 -1.53 7.25
C ILE A 174 18.33 -2.93 6.95
N VAL A 175 17.13 -3.23 7.44
CA VAL A 175 16.46 -4.52 7.21
C VAL A 175 15.36 -4.33 6.17
N GLY A 176 15.52 -4.93 5.00
CA GLY A 176 14.64 -4.84 3.84
C GLY A 176 15.18 -3.90 2.76
N ALA A 177 15.15 -4.35 1.50
CA ALA A 177 15.59 -3.63 0.31
C ALA A 177 14.42 -3.30 -0.64
N GLY A 178 13.25 -2.98 -0.06
CA GLY A 178 12.18 -2.29 -0.77
C GLY A 178 12.50 -0.80 -1.01
N PRO A 179 11.53 -0.01 -1.52
CA PRO A 179 11.75 1.40 -1.83
C PRO A 179 12.31 2.24 -0.66
N ALA A 180 11.82 2.00 0.56
CA ALA A 180 12.32 2.68 1.76
C ALA A 180 13.76 2.29 2.10
N GLY A 181 14.10 1.00 2.04
CA GLY A 181 15.44 0.50 2.33
C GLY A 181 16.47 0.95 1.30
N ILE A 182 16.13 0.94 0.02
CA ILE A 182 17.00 1.44 -1.06
C ILE A 182 17.27 2.94 -0.86
N SER A 183 16.24 3.73 -0.60
CA SER A 183 16.38 5.16 -0.30
C SER A 183 17.24 5.42 0.93
N ALA A 184 17.03 4.64 2.00
CA ALA A 184 17.84 4.71 3.21
C ALA A 184 19.31 4.36 2.94
N THR A 185 19.58 3.35 2.12
CA THR A 185 20.94 2.92 1.75
C THR A 185 21.67 4.04 1.01
N LEU A 186 21.02 4.66 0.02
CA LEU A 186 21.57 5.80 -0.72
C LEU A 186 21.77 7.04 0.19
N THR A 187 20.82 7.30 1.08
CA THR A 187 20.91 8.41 2.06
C THR A 187 22.06 8.19 3.04
N ALA A 188 22.25 6.97 3.52
CA ALA A 188 23.35 6.63 4.43
C ALA A 188 24.70 6.92 3.76
N LYS A 189 24.87 6.50 2.50
CA LYS A 189 26.06 6.80 1.68
C LYS A 189 26.28 8.30 1.53
N MET A 190 25.24 9.05 1.19
CA MET A 190 25.30 10.51 1.04
C MET A 190 25.76 11.20 2.33
N LEU A 191 25.38 10.65 3.49
CA LEU A 191 25.67 11.22 4.80
C LEU A 191 26.97 10.70 5.44
N GLY A 192 27.67 9.77 4.79
CA GLY A 192 28.90 9.15 5.28
C GLY A 192 28.68 8.13 6.41
N ILE A 193 27.48 7.55 6.52
CA ILE A 193 27.12 6.56 7.54
C ILE A 193 27.56 5.17 7.07
N LYS A 194 28.29 4.42 7.91
CA LYS A 194 28.70 3.05 7.59
C LYS A 194 27.50 2.11 7.77
N ALA A 195 26.76 1.87 6.69
CA ALA A 195 25.55 1.06 6.72
C ALA A 195 25.67 -0.28 5.97
N LEU A 196 24.95 -1.29 6.46
CA LEU A 196 24.72 -2.57 5.78
C LEU A 196 23.22 -2.77 5.55
N THR A 197 22.84 -3.14 4.32
CA THR A 197 21.45 -3.44 3.98
C THR A 197 21.28 -4.93 3.75
N LEU A 198 20.32 -5.53 4.46
CA LEU A 198 20.02 -6.95 4.48
C LEU A 198 18.65 -7.18 3.84
N GLU A 199 18.56 -8.05 2.85
CA GLU A 199 17.30 -8.41 2.18
C GLU A 199 17.11 -9.92 2.20
N GLN A 200 15.95 -10.40 2.65
CA GLN A 200 15.64 -11.83 2.73
C GLN A 200 15.55 -12.49 1.36
N ASP A 201 15.04 -11.77 0.35
CA ASP A 201 14.85 -12.27 -1.01
C ASP A 201 15.84 -11.60 -1.96
N THR A 202 15.37 -10.59 -2.69
CA THR A 202 16.08 -9.88 -3.76
C THR A 202 15.64 -8.42 -3.78
N LEU A 203 16.49 -7.54 -4.31
CA LEU A 203 16.25 -6.11 -4.45
C LEU A 203 14.83 -5.79 -4.95
N GLY A 204 14.18 -4.83 -4.29
CA GLY A 204 12.90 -4.25 -4.69
C GLY A 204 11.71 -4.69 -3.84
N GLY A 205 11.88 -5.70 -2.99
CA GLY A 205 10.84 -6.19 -2.08
C GLY A 205 9.54 -6.52 -2.82
N THR A 206 8.41 -5.96 -2.39
CA THR A 206 7.10 -6.13 -3.04
C THR A 206 7.11 -5.84 -4.54
N VAL A 207 7.90 -4.86 -5.01
CA VAL A 207 7.93 -4.55 -6.45
C VAL A 207 8.57 -5.68 -7.25
N TYR A 208 9.53 -6.40 -6.66
CA TYR A 208 10.12 -7.58 -7.30
C TYR A 208 9.10 -8.72 -7.48
N THR A 209 8.05 -8.79 -6.67
CA THR A 209 7.09 -9.90 -6.71
C THR A 209 5.95 -9.70 -7.71
N PHE A 210 5.84 -8.50 -8.32
CA PHE A 210 4.82 -8.25 -9.34
C PHE A 210 5.10 -9.03 -10.65
N PRO A 211 4.07 -9.31 -11.46
CA PRO A 211 4.25 -9.84 -12.81
C PRO A 211 5.16 -8.93 -13.65
N ARG A 212 5.90 -9.51 -14.60
CA ARG A 212 6.82 -8.77 -15.48
C ARG A 212 6.14 -7.64 -16.25
N SER A 213 4.92 -7.87 -16.72
CA SER A 213 4.09 -6.90 -17.43
C SER A 213 3.43 -5.85 -16.52
N LYS A 214 3.63 -5.91 -15.19
CA LYS A 214 3.00 -4.97 -14.27
C LYS A 214 3.49 -3.55 -14.52
N ILE A 215 2.54 -2.66 -14.81
CA ILE A 215 2.73 -1.22 -14.80
C ILE A 215 2.62 -0.71 -13.36
N VAL A 216 3.64 0.03 -12.94
CA VAL A 216 3.76 0.67 -11.64
C VAL A 216 3.59 2.17 -11.84
N MET A 217 2.52 2.70 -11.26
CA MET A 217 2.26 4.14 -11.24
C MET A 217 2.70 4.70 -9.89
N THR A 218 3.51 5.75 -9.91
CA THR A 218 3.87 6.48 -8.69
C THR A 218 4.18 7.93 -9.00
N ALA A 219 3.89 8.82 -8.05
CA ALA A 219 4.19 10.23 -8.21
C ALA A 219 5.72 10.47 -8.32
N PRO A 220 6.14 11.55 -8.98
CA PRO A 220 7.56 11.91 -9.05
C PRO A 220 8.22 11.92 -7.67
N MET A 221 9.41 11.38 -7.60
CA MET A 221 10.18 11.25 -6.36
C MET A 221 11.62 11.68 -6.58
N ASP A 222 12.27 12.11 -5.49
CA ASP A 222 13.70 12.42 -5.49
C ASP A 222 14.45 11.26 -4.85
N LEU A 223 15.28 10.58 -5.64
CA LEU A 223 16.04 9.44 -5.18
C LEU A 223 17.46 9.91 -4.79
N PRO A 224 17.90 9.72 -3.53
CA PRO A 224 19.19 10.22 -3.07
C PRO A 224 20.35 9.69 -3.94
N LEU A 225 21.32 10.55 -4.26
CA LEU A 225 22.45 10.24 -5.15
C LEU A 225 22.09 9.79 -6.58
N TYR A 226 20.84 9.97 -7.01
CA TYR A 226 20.38 9.67 -8.37
C TYR A 226 19.62 10.85 -9.00
N GLY A 227 18.84 11.58 -8.20
CA GLY A 227 18.08 12.77 -8.58
C GLY A 227 16.60 12.52 -8.79
N LYS A 228 15.92 13.49 -9.43
CA LYS A 228 14.47 13.45 -9.68
C LYS A 228 14.11 12.35 -10.68
N VAL A 229 13.24 11.44 -10.26
CA VAL A 229 12.69 10.37 -11.07
C VAL A 229 11.22 10.68 -11.35
N LYS A 230 10.86 10.78 -12.64
CA LYS A 230 9.47 10.91 -13.09
C LYS A 230 9.03 9.57 -13.68
N LEU A 231 8.00 8.98 -13.07
CA LEU A 231 7.40 7.72 -13.47
C LEU A 231 5.94 8.02 -13.80
N PHE A 232 5.45 7.57 -14.96
CA PHE A 232 4.06 7.75 -15.36
C PHE A 232 3.40 6.38 -15.45
N GLU A 233 3.82 5.59 -16.43
CA GLU A 233 3.43 4.20 -16.66
C GLU A 233 4.68 3.35 -16.80
N THR A 234 5.42 3.22 -15.71
CA THR A 234 6.71 2.53 -15.74
C THR A 234 6.51 1.05 -15.45
N SER A 235 7.12 0.18 -16.24
CA SER A 235 7.11 -1.25 -15.95
C SER A 235 7.87 -1.56 -14.65
N LYS A 236 7.52 -2.66 -13.98
CA LYS A 236 8.32 -3.20 -12.88
C LYS A 236 9.82 -3.27 -13.23
N GLY A 237 10.15 -3.76 -14.42
CA GLY A 237 11.53 -3.96 -14.86
C GLY A 237 12.32 -2.65 -14.92
N GLU A 238 11.72 -1.60 -15.49
CA GLU A 238 12.35 -0.27 -15.55
C GLU A 238 12.54 0.33 -14.15
N LEU A 239 11.58 0.18 -13.25
CA LEU A 239 11.72 0.65 -11.88
C LEU A 239 12.85 -0.07 -11.13
N LEU A 240 12.94 -1.40 -11.25
CA LEU A 240 14.05 -2.17 -10.69
C LEU A 240 15.40 -1.73 -11.27
N LYS A 241 15.46 -1.48 -12.59
CA LYS A 241 16.67 -0.99 -13.26
C LYS A 241 17.11 0.37 -12.72
N ILE A 242 16.18 1.29 -12.47
CA ILE A 242 16.49 2.59 -11.85
C ILE A 242 17.17 2.39 -10.49
N TRP A 243 16.66 1.49 -9.65
CA TRP A 243 17.26 1.21 -8.34
C TRP A 243 18.62 0.53 -8.45
N GLN A 244 18.77 -0.44 -9.34
CA GLN A 244 20.05 -1.09 -9.61
C GLN A 244 21.09 -0.07 -10.11
N ASP A 245 20.71 0.81 -11.03
CA ASP A 245 21.58 1.87 -11.54
C ASP A 245 21.96 2.86 -10.45
N ALA A 246 21.03 3.23 -9.56
CA ALA A 246 21.32 4.10 -8.43
C ALA A 246 22.33 3.47 -7.46
N LEU A 247 22.18 2.19 -7.11
CA LEU A 247 23.12 1.49 -6.24
C LEU A 247 24.49 1.32 -6.91
N ARG A 248 24.50 0.88 -8.18
CA ARG A 248 25.73 0.63 -8.96
C ARG A 248 26.55 1.90 -9.18
N LYS A 249 25.91 3.02 -9.58
CA LYS A 249 26.59 4.31 -9.76
C LYS A 249 27.26 4.84 -8.49
N ASN A 250 26.78 4.39 -7.33
CA ASN A 250 27.27 4.82 -6.01
C ASN A 250 28.13 3.75 -5.31
N ASN A 251 28.49 2.67 -6.01
CA ASN A 251 29.25 1.52 -5.50
C ASN A 251 28.66 0.94 -4.21
N LEU A 252 27.33 0.81 -4.17
CA LEU A 252 26.60 0.25 -3.05
C LEU A 252 26.17 -1.18 -3.36
N THR A 253 26.35 -2.06 -2.38
CA THR A 253 25.92 -3.46 -2.47
C THR A 253 24.90 -3.73 -1.37
N ILE A 254 23.83 -4.44 -1.73
CA ILE A 254 22.85 -4.96 -0.79
C ILE A 254 23.13 -6.45 -0.62
N ARG A 255 23.14 -6.93 0.63
CA ARG A 255 23.31 -8.34 0.92
C ARG A 255 21.96 -9.03 0.83
N GLU A 256 21.70 -9.63 -0.33
CA GLU A 256 20.49 -10.44 -0.59
C GLU A 256 20.57 -11.80 0.10
N LYS A 257 19.47 -12.57 0.06
CA LYS A 257 19.33 -13.89 0.70
C LYS A 257 19.73 -13.91 2.18
N SER A 258 19.52 -12.78 2.86
CA SER A 258 19.94 -12.53 4.23
C SER A 258 18.74 -12.17 5.09
N LYS A 259 17.98 -13.19 5.49
CA LYS A 259 16.81 -13.03 6.35
C LYS A 259 17.24 -12.74 7.78
N VAL A 260 16.88 -11.57 8.30
CA VAL A 260 17.05 -11.24 9.72
C VAL A 260 16.04 -12.03 10.54
N GLU A 261 16.52 -12.81 11.50
CA GLU A 261 15.72 -13.65 12.38
C GLU A 261 15.57 -13.05 13.79
N GLU A 262 16.59 -12.33 14.25
CA GLU A 262 16.61 -11.74 15.59
C GLU A 262 17.43 -10.45 15.64
N ILE A 263 16.98 -9.52 16.48
CA ILE A 263 17.70 -8.30 16.84
C ILE A 263 17.74 -8.25 18.37
N ALA A 264 18.95 -8.41 18.93
CA ALA A 264 19.18 -8.39 20.37
C ALA A 264 19.85 -7.08 20.77
N GLU A 265 19.37 -6.46 21.84
CA GLU A 265 20.02 -5.27 22.42
C GLU A 265 21.34 -5.65 23.10
N THR A 266 22.32 -4.76 22.99
CA THR A 266 23.64 -4.88 23.61
C THR A 266 23.99 -3.58 24.33
N LYS A 267 25.08 -3.56 25.11
CA LYS A 267 25.50 -2.34 25.84
C LYS A 267 25.73 -1.11 24.93
N ASN A 268 26.08 -1.32 23.67
CA ASN A 268 26.51 -0.27 22.75
C ASN A 268 25.68 -0.20 21.45
N GLY A 269 24.47 -0.78 21.43
CA GLY A 269 23.63 -0.87 20.23
C GLY A 269 22.96 -2.24 20.14
N PHE A 270 23.05 -2.89 18.98
CA PHE A 270 22.34 -4.13 18.67
C PHE A 270 23.25 -5.17 18.02
N GLN A 271 22.91 -6.44 18.25
CA GLN A 271 23.40 -7.57 17.46
C GLN A 271 22.25 -8.10 16.61
N VAL A 272 22.45 -8.15 15.30
CA VAL A 272 21.47 -8.59 14.31
C VAL A 272 21.87 -9.98 13.82
N PHE A 273 21.01 -10.98 14.04
CA PHE A 273 21.23 -12.36 13.65
C PHE A 273 20.45 -12.69 12.37
N LEU A 274 21.14 -13.33 11.43
CA LEU A 274 20.56 -13.89 10.22
C LEU A 274 20.15 -15.34 10.45
N GLN A 275 19.23 -15.82 9.61
CA GLN A 275 18.76 -17.21 9.62
C GLN A 275 19.87 -18.25 9.37
N ASP A 276 20.94 -17.86 8.68
CA ASP A 276 22.11 -18.72 8.40
C ASP A 276 23.12 -18.77 9.56
N GLY A 277 22.82 -18.11 10.70
CA GLY A 277 23.67 -18.04 11.89
C GLY A 277 24.71 -16.92 11.87
N ILE A 278 24.85 -16.18 10.76
CA ILE A 278 25.75 -15.02 10.71
C ILE A 278 25.14 -13.87 11.52
N SER A 279 25.99 -13.09 12.21
CA SER A 279 25.53 -11.91 12.93
C SER A 279 26.43 -10.69 12.72
N PHE A 280 25.87 -9.51 12.91
CA PHE A 280 26.55 -8.22 12.80
C PHE A 280 26.19 -7.33 13.98
N THR A 281 27.13 -6.49 14.40
CA THR A 281 26.89 -5.46 15.42
C THR A 281 26.62 -4.09 14.79
N THR A 282 25.71 -3.33 15.38
CA THR A 282 25.34 -1.99 14.89
C THR A 282 24.92 -1.04 16.02
N GLN A 283 25.09 0.27 15.85
CA GLN A 283 24.55 1.24 16.82
C GLN A 283 23.02 1.35 16.73
N THR A 284 22.49 1.31 15.51
CA THR A 284 21.07 1.52 15.21
C THR A 284 20.56 0.54 14.16
N VAL A 285 19.25 0.33 14.14
CA VAL A 285 18.58 -0.51 13.14
C VAL A 285 17.44 0.28 12.49
N LEU A 286 17.34 0.22 11.16
CA LEU A 286 16.19 0.72 10.41
C LEU A 286 15.42 -0.47 9.81
N LEU A 287 14.19 -0.67 10.28
CA LEU A 287 13.27 -1.66 9.75
C LEU A 287 12.47 -1.08 8.57
N ALA A 288 12.82 -1.53 7.36
CA ALA A 288 12.20 -1.17 6.09
C ALA A 288 11.52 -2.39 5.41
N ILE A 289 10.95 -3.27 6.23
CA ILE A 289 10.46 -4.61 5.84
C ILE A 289 9.05 -4.63 5.19
N GLY A 290 8.39 -3.47 5.09
CA GLY A 290 7.06 -3.35 4.48
C GLY A 290 5.95 -4.12 5.24
N ARG A 291 4.73 -4.19 4.67
CA ARG A 291 3.63 -4.96 5.27
C ARG A 291 3.30 -6.27 4.53
N ARG A 292 3.72 -6.38 3.28
CA ARG A 292 3.44 -7.54 2.42
C ARG A 292 4.48 -8.66 2.51
N GLY A 293 5.39 -8.59 3.48
CA GLY A 293 6.62 -9.39 3.55
C GLY A 293 6.37 -10.90 3.35
N THR A 294 5.41 -11.47 4.07
CA THR A 294 5.11 -12.92 4.01
C THR A 294 3.69 -13.12 3.49
N PRO A 295 3.49 -13.87 2.39
CA PRO A 295 2.15 -14.19 1.92
C PRO A 295 1.40 -15.03 2.95
N ARG A 296 0.10 -14.79 3.09
CA ARG A 296 -0.76 -15.58 3.96
C ARG A 296 -0.91 -16.98 3.38
N LYS A 297 -0.58 -17.99 4.19
CA LYS A 297 -0.80 -19.39 3.86
C LYS A 297 -2.27 -19.79 4.03
N LEU A 298 -2.67 -20.84 3.33
CA LEU A 298 -3.97 -21.49 3.49
C LEU A 298 -3.95 -22.50 4.65
N ASP A 299 -2.76 -22.97 5.03
CA ASP A 299 -2.50 -23.96 6.07
C ASP A 299 -3.24 -25.29 5.80
N VAL A 300 -3.21 -25.73 4.54
CA VAL A 300 -3.86 -26.96 4.06
C VAL A 300 -2.84 -28.05 3.71
N PRO A 301 -3.23 -29.34 3.80
CA PRO A 301 -2.39 -30.44 3.33
C PRO A 301 -1.96 -30.24 1.87
N GLY A 302 -0.67 -30.44 1.59
CA GLY A 302 -0.09 -30.31 0.24
C GLY A 302 0.28 -28.90 -0.20
N GLU A 303 0.12 -27.88 0.65
CA GLU A 303 0.49 -26.49 0.32
C GLU A 303 1.99 -26.28 0.09
N ASN A 304 2.85 -27.13 0.67
CA ASN A 304 4.32 -27.01 0.53
C ASN A 304 4.87 -27.70 -0.74
N THR A 305 4.02 -27.96 -1.74
CA THR A 305 4.42 -28.63 -3.00
C THR A 305 4.86 -27.61 -4.06
N GLU A 306 5.62 -28.07 -5.06
CA GLU A 306 6.17 -27.20 -6.13
C GLU A 306 5.10 -26.59 -7.04
N LYS A 307 3.88 -27.16 -7.07
CA LYS A 307 2.75 -26.59 -7.84
C LYS A 307 2.14 -25.34 -7.18
N VAL A 308 2.52 -25.02 -5.95
CA VAL A 308 1.97 -23.92 -5.17
C VAL A 308 2.88 -22.70 -5.25
N ALA A 309 2.32 -21.59 -5.71
CA ALA A 309 3.03 -20.32 -5.81
C ALA A 309 2.25 -19.19 -5.12
N TYR A 310 2.96 -18.25 -4.51
CA TYR A 310 2.37 -17.04 -3.90
C TYR A 310 2.69 -15.77 -4.69
N ARG A 311 3.31 -15.93 -5.87
CA ARG A 311 3.79 -14.86 -6.74
C ARG A 311 3.65 -15.32 -8.17
N LEU A 312 3.17 -14.44 -9.04
CA LEU A 312 3.14 -14.66 -10.48
C LEU A 312 4.17 -13.74 -11.11
N LEU A 313 5.28 -14.30 -11.60
CA LEU A 313 6.40 -13.53 -12.15
C LEU A 313 6.34 -13.44 -13.67
N GLU A 314 6.24 -14.58 -14.33
CA GLU A 314 6.33 -14.72 -15.80
C GLU A 314 5.09 -15.48 -16.34
N PRO A 315 3.89 -14.87 -16.32
CA PRO A 315 2.68 -15.51 -16.83
C PRO A 315 2.82 -15.98 -18.29
N GLU A 316 3.60 -15.26 -19.10
CA GLU A 316 3.84 -15.57 -20.51
C GLU A 316 4.53 -16.92 -20.75
N GLN A 317 5.18 -17.51 -19.74
CA GLN A 317 5.81 -18.83 -19.84
C GLN A 317 4.87 -19.98 -19.44
N ILE A 318 3.67 -19.66 -18.95
CA ILE A 318 2.71 -20.64 -18.45
C ILE A 318 1.62 -20.81 -19.51
N ILE A 319 1.65 -21.94 -20.21
CA ILE A 319 0.79 -22.21 -21.37
C ILE A 319 0.15 -23.59 -21.24
N GLY A 320 -1.15 -23.67 -21.54
CA GLY A 320 -1.90 -24.92 -21.61
C GLY A 320 -2.06 -25.63 -20.27
N LYS A 321 -2.09 -24.88 -19.16
CA LYS A 321 -2.24 -25.42 -17.81
C LYS A 321 -3.64 -25.24 -17.25
N LYS A 322 -4.02 -26.12 -16.32
CA LYS A 322 -5.19 -25.96 -15.44
C LYS A 322 -4.76 -25.27 -14.16
N ILE A 323 -5.21 -24.05 -13.95
CA ILE A 323 -4.71 -23.18 -12.89
C ILE A 323 -5.83 -22.79 -11.94
N MET A 324 -5.60 -23.02 -10.65
CA MET A 324 -6.41 -22.45 -9.58
C MET A 324 -5.78 -21.14 -9.08
N VAL A 325 -6.52 -20.04 -9.08
CA VAL A 325 -6.12 -18.80 -8.44
C VAL A 325 -6.99 -18.58 -7.20
N VAL A 326 -6.38 -18.43 -6.02
CA VAL A 326 -7.11 -18.27 -4.75
C VAL A 326 -7.03 -16.82 -4.29
N GLY A 327 -8.17 -16.14 -4.18
CA GLY A 327 -8.28 -14.78 -3.67
C GLY A 327 -9.30 -13.93 -4.42
N GLY A 328 -9.68 -12.80 -3.83
CA GLY A 328 -10.68 -11.88 -4.41
C GLY A 328 -10.30 -10.40 -4.32
N GLY A 329 -9.01 -10.10 -4.13
CA GLY A 329 -8.47 -8.74 -4.22
C GLY A 329 -7.83 -8.48 -5.59
N ASP A 330 -7.43 -7.24 -5.84
CA ASP A 330 -6.84 -6.82 -7.12
C ASP A 330 -5.71 -7.72 -7.61
N SER A 331 -4.79 -8.14 -6.72
CA SER A 331 -3.68 -9.02 -7.08
C SER A 331 -4.12 -10.40 -7.59
N ALA A 332 -5.21 -10.95 -7.06
CA ALA A 332 -5.76 -12.22 -7.52
C ALA A 332 -6.40 -12.06 -8.89
N ILE A 333 -7.21 -11.01 -9.07
CA ILE A 333 -7.91 -10.71 -10.32
C ILE A 333 -6.93 -10.43 -11.45
N GLU A 334 -5.97 -9.54 -11.22
CA GLU A 334 -4.94 -9.21 -12.22
C GLU A 334 -4.15 -10.47 -12.62
N SER A 335 -3.82 -11.33 -11.67
CA SER A 335 -3.08 -12.57 -11.96
C SER A 335 -3.92 -13.58 -12.74
N ALA A 336 -5.20 -13.74 -12.40
CA ALA A 336 -6.11 -14.61 -13.14
C ALA A 336 -6.31 -14.14 -14.58
N LEU A 337 -6.51 -12.83 -14.78
CA LEU A 337 -6.64 -12.24 -16.11
C LEU A 337 -5.38 -12.42 -16.96
N LEU A 338 -4.18 -12.26 -16.37
CA LEU A 338 -2.91 -12.47 -17.08
C LEU A 338 -2.69 -13.93 -17.51
N LEU A 339 -3.32 -14.89 -16.81
CA LEU A 339 -3.19 -16.32 -17.11
C LEU A 339 -4.29 -16.83 -18.06
N ALA A 340 -5.45 -16.17 -18.08
CA ALA A 340 -6.67 -16.65 -18.75
C ALA A 340 -6.53 -16.84 -20.27
N ASP A 341 -5.72 -16.04 -20.95
CA ASP A 341 -5.63 -16.09 -22.42
C ASP A 341 -5.03 -17.40 -22.96
N GLN A 342 -4.17 -18.07 -22.18
CA GLN A 342 -3.41 -19.25 -22.61
C GLN A 342 -3.64 -20.50 -21.75
N ASN A 343 -4.55 -20.42 -20.76
CA ASN A 343 -4.73 -21.45 -19.73
C ASN A 343 -6.21 -21.60 -19.33
N GLU A 344 -6.54 -22.74 -18.75
CA GLU A 344 -7.84 -22.97 -18.10
C GLU A 344 -7.74 -22.45 -16.66
N VAL A 345 -8.37 -21.30 -16.37
CA VAL A 345 -8.24 -20.62 -15.08
C VAL A 345 -9.55 -20.68 -14.30
N ILE A 346 -9.48 -21.19 -13.07
CA ILE A 346 -10.54 -21.09 -12.08
C ILE A 346 -10.07 -20.17 -10.95
N LEU A 347 -10.83 -19.12 -10.65
CA LEU A 347 -10.60 -18.23 -9.53
C LEU A 347 -11.52 -18.60 -8.36
N SER A 348 -10.95 -19.13 -7.29
CA SER A 348 -11.65 -19.44 -6.04
C SER A 348 -11.67 -18.23 -5.12
N TYR A 349 -12.87 -17.85 -4.67
CA TYR A 349 -13.04 -16.81 -3.66
C TYR A 349 -14.04 -17.19 -2.59
N ARG A 350 -13.64 -17.01 -1.33
CA ARG A 350 -14.39 -17.42 -0.14
C ARG A 350 -15.68 -16.64 0.15
N ARG A 351 -15.94 -15.54 -0.56
CA ARG A 351 -17.14 -14.71 -0.36
C ARG A 351 -18.10 -14.86 -1.53
N GLU A 352 -19.32 -14.38 -1.35
CA GLU A 352 -20.38 -14.41 -2.36
C GLU A 352 -20.15 -13.46 -3.54
N GLN A 353 -19.42 -12.37 -3.31
CA GLN A 353 -19.12 -11.35 -4.32
C GLN A 353 -17.77 -10.69 -4.07
N PHE A 354 -17.14 -10.22 -5.15
CA PHE A 354 -15.99 -9.34 -5.06
C PHE A 354 -16.35 -8.08 -4.29
N ASN A 355 -15.49 -7.72 -3.35
CA ASN A 355 -15.60 -6.49 -2.59
C ASN A 355 -14.27 -5.78 -2.74
N ARG A 356 -14.27 -4.47 -2.91
CA ARG A 356 -13.04 -3.66 -2.84
C ARG A 356 -12.07 -3.82 -4.02
N LEU A 357 -12.57 -4.23 -5.19
CA LEU A 357 -11.78 -4.16 -6.42
C LEU A 357 -11.69 -2.72 -6.90
N LYS A 358 -10.57 -2.36 -7.53
CA LYS A 358 -10.48 -1.13 -8.31
C LYS A 358 -11.47 -1.19 -9.48
N PRO A 359 -12.07 -0.05 -9.90
CA PRO A 359 -13.11 -0.05 -10.93
C PRO A 359 -12.64 -0.69 -12.24
N LYS A 360 -11.39 -0.43 -12.64
CA LYS A 360 -10.76 -1.05 -13.81
C LYS A 360 -10.68 -2.58 -13.69
N ASN A 361 -10.28 -3.10 -12.54
CA ASN A 361 -10.18 -4.54 -12.33
C ASN A 361 -11.55 -5.21 -12.27
N LEU A 362 -12.55 -4.53 -11.70
CA LEU A 362 -13.95 -4.98 -11.71
C LEU A 362 -14.51 -5.04 -13.14
N ALA A 363 -14.26 -4.01 -13.96
CA ALA A 363 -14.66 -4.00 -15.36
C ALA A 363 -14.00 -5.16 -16.15
N ASN A 364 -12.67 -5.31 -15.99
CA ASN A 364 -11.91 -6.33 -16.70
C ASN A 364 -12.36 -7.76 -16.33
N ILE A 365 -12.60 -8.06 -15.05
CA ILE A 365 -13.05 -9.39 -14.63
C ILE A 365 -14.45 -9.71 -15.14
N ASN A 366 -15.36 -8.73 -15.14
CA ASN A 366 -16.71 -8.90 -15.66
C ASN A 366 -16.70 -9.15 -17.18
N GLU A 367 -15.84 -8.44 -17.92
CA GLU A 367 -15.66 -8.67 -19.34
C GLU A 367 -15.10 -10.08 -19.63
N ALA A 368 -14.08 -10.51 -18.87
CA ALA A 368 -13.50 -11.83 -19.01
C ALA A 368 -14.50 -12.96 -18.71
N LEU A 369 -15.34 -12.77 -17.68
CA LEU A 369 -16.45 -13.67 -17.37
C LEU A 369 -17.49 -13.73 -18.50
N ALA A 370 -17.88 -12.58 -19.05
CA ALA A 370 -18.84 -12.51 -20.16
C ALA A 370 -18.32 -13.20 -21.44
N LYS A 371 -17.00 -13.20 -21.64
CA LYS A 371 -16.32 -13.89 -22.75
C LYS A 371 -16.03 -15.37 -22.46
N GLY A 372 -16.28 -15.86 -21.25
CA GLY A 372 -15.93 -17.22 -20.83
C GLY A 372 -14.42 -17.49 -20.78
N GLN A 373 -13.59 -16.46 -20.62
CA GLN A 373 -12.12 -16.60 -20.59
C GLN A 373 -11.60 -17.27 -19.31
N LEU A 374 -12.35 -17.16 -18.21
CA LEU A 374 -12.04 -17.80 -16.93
C LEU A 374 -13.32 -18.08 -16.15
N GLU A 375 -13.23 -19.00 -15.19
CA GLU A 375 -14.32 -19.30 -14.26
C GLU A 375 -14.06 -18.65 -12.91
N VAL A 376 -15.10 -18.11 -12.26
CA VAL A 376 -15.04 -17.65 -10.87
C VAL A 376 -15.97 -18.52 -10.02
N ARG A 377 -15.42 -19.11 -8.95
CA ARG A 377 -16.18 -19.86 -7.96
C ARG A 377 -16.25 -19.11 -6.62
N PHE A 378 -17.40 -18.49 -6.36
CA PHE A 378 -17.69 -17.82 -5.10
C PHE A 378 -18.05 -18.80 -3.99
N ASN A 379 -17.95 -18.35 -2.74
CA ASN A 379 -18.18 -19.16 -1.54
C ASN A 379 -17.33 -20.44 -1.52
N THR A 380 -16.10 -20.39 -2.08
CA THR A 380 -15.23 -21.56 -2.14
C THR A 380 -13.96 -21.42 -1.31
N GLN A 381 -13.47 -22.55 -0.78
CA GLN A 381 -12.21 -22.64 -0.04
C GLN A 381 -11.46 -23.91 -0.43
N VAL A 382 -10.16 -23.79 -0.72
CA VAL A 382 -9.30 -24.97 -0.94
C VAL A 382 -9.05 -25.63 0.43
N THR A 383 -9.25 -26.94 0.53
CA THR A 383 -9.09 -27.72 1.78
C THR A 383 -7.95 -28.71 1.75
N ALA A 384 -7.50 -29.13 0.55
CA ALA A 384 -6.31 -29.95 0.36
C ALA A 384 -5.77 -29.80 -1.06
N ILE A 385 -4.47 -29.97 -1.23
CA ILE A 385 -3.77 -29.92 -2.51
C ILE A 385 -3.11 -31.27 -2.74
N HIS A 386 -3.46 -31.91 -3.84
CA HIS A 386 -2.89 -33.18 -4.29
C HIS A 386 -2.05 -32.94 -5.56
N PRO A 387 -1.23 -33.92 -6.00
CA PRO A 387 -0.37 -33.74 -7.18
C PRO A 387 -1.12 -33.26 -8.44
N ASN A 388 -2.26 -33.88 -8.76
CA ASN A 388 -3.00 -33.62 -10.00
C ASN A 388 -4.40 -32.98 -9.79
N GLN A 389 -4.75 -32.67 -8.53
CA GLN A 389 -6.05 -32.09 -8.20
C GLN A 389 -6.00 -31.30 -6.90
N ILE A 390 -7.03 -30.50 -6.63
CA ILE A 390 -7.30 -29.87 -5.34
C ILE A 390 -8.67 -30.27 -4.85
N ASN A 391 -8.87 -30.25 -3.53
CA ASN A 391 -10.18 -30.36 -2.92
C ASN A 391 -10.71 -28.95 -2.68
N LEU A 392 -11.86 -28.63 -3.30
CA LEU A 392 -12.52 -27.35 -3.22
C LEU A 392 -13.84 -27.50 -2.46
N GLN A 393 -13.91 -26.88 -1.29
CA GLN A 393 -15.13 -26.79 -0.48
C GLN A 393 -16.02 -25.68 -1.03
N VAL A 394 -17.29 -25.97 -1.36
CA VAL A 394 -18.27 -24.98 -1.82
C VAL A 394 -19.33 -24.76 -0.74
N GLY A 395 -19.40 -23.56 -0.19
CA GLY A 395 -20.28 -23.23 0.93
C GLY A 395 -20.13 -24.22 2.09
N ASN A 396 -21.26 -24.73 2.59
CA ASN A 396 -21.31 -25.71 3.68
C ASN A 396 -21.58 -27.14 3.18
N GLN A 397 -21.26 -27.47 1.93
CA GLN A 397 -21.39 -28.85 1.44
C GLN A 397 -20.57 -29.81 2.32
N GLU A 398 -21.06 -31.03 2.57
CA GLU A 398 -20.33 -31.96 3.45
C GLU A 398 -19.06 -32.52 2.81
N GLN A 399 -19.01 -32.59 1.48
CA GLN A 399 -17.88 -33.17 0.76
C GLN A 399 -17.24 -32.14 -0.18
N PRO A 400 -15.91 -31.92 -0.07
CA PRO A 400 -15.18 -31.11 -1.03
C PRO A 400 -15.20 -31.71 -2.44
N GLU A 401 -15.36 -30.87 -3.44
CA GLU A 401 -15.29 -31.24 -4.86
C GLU A 401 -13.82 -31.40 -5.29
N PRO A 402 -13.44 -32.53 -5.90
CA PRO A 402 -12.10 -32.67 -6.49
C PRO A 402 -12.04 -31.93 -7.84
N ILE A 403 -11.13 -30.96 -7.95
CA ILE A 403 -10.89 -30.17 -9.16
C ILE A 403 -9.52 -30.54 -9.74
N PRO A 404 -9.44 -31.08 -10.98
CA PRO A 404 -8.17 -31.29 -11.66
C PRO A 404 -7.41 -29.97 -11.83
N ASN A 405 -6.15 -29.93 -11.41
CA ASN A 405 -5.32 -28.74 -11.60
C ASN A 405 -3.82 -29.09 -11.65
N ASP A 406 -3.09 -28.31 -12.44
CA ASP A 406 -1.63 -28.40 -12.58
C ASP A 406 -0.94 -27.44 -11.61
N LEU A 407 -1.42 -26.21 -11.50
CA LEU A 407 -0.81 -25.14 -10.71
C LEU A 407 -1.85 -24.47 -9.79
N ILE A 408 -1.37 -23.90 -8.69
CA ILE A 408 -2.18 -23.08 -7.79
C ILE A 408 -1.43 -21.81 -7.36
N TYR A 409 -2.06 -20.66 -7.57
CA TYR A 409 -1.56 -19.36 -7.16
C TYR A 409 -2.39 -18.80 -6.00
N ILE A 410 -1.74 -18.55 -4.85
CA ILE A 410 -2.42 -18.10 -3.64
C ILE A 410 -2.17 -16.61 -3.41
N PHE A 411 -3.24 -15.82 -3.48
CA PHE A 411 -3.28 -14.38 -3.25
C PHE A 411 -4.25 -14.03 -2.11
N ALA A 412 -4.07 -14.66 -0.96
CA ALA A 412 -4.90 -14.48 0.24
C ALA A 412 -4.53 -13.24 1.10
N GLY A 413 -3.64 -12.38 0.60
CA GLY A 413 -3.09 -11.24 1.33
C GLY A 413 -1.74 -11.56 1.99
N GLY A 414 -1.21 -10.60 2.75
CA GLY A 414 0.04 -10.77 3.51
C GLY A 414 -0.22 -10.81 5.01
N GLU A 415 0.70 -11.43 5.74
CA GLU A 415 0.79 -11.31 7.19
C GLU A 415 1.75 -10.20 7.57
N LEU A 416 1.32 -9.35 8.51
CA LEU A 416 2.23 -8.40 9.12
C LEU A 416 3.27 -9.18 9.94
N PRO A 417 4.55 -8.75 9.96
CA PRO A 417 5.60 -9.40 10.74
C PRO A 417 5.47 -9.08 12.24
N THR A 418 4.26 -9.17 12.80
CA THR A 418 3.95 -8.76 14.17
C THR A 418 4.78 -9.54 15.19
N LYS A 419 4.84 -10.86 15.05
CA LYS A 419 5.64 -11.74 15.92
C LYS A 419 7.12 -11.34 15.94
N PHE A 420 7.68 -10.97 14.78
CA PHE A 420 9.06 -10.50 14.68
C PHE A 420 9.24 -9.17 15.41
N LEU A 421 8.37 -8.19 15.16
CA LEU A 421 8.42 -6.88 15.82
C LEU A 421 8.25 -7.00 17.34
N GLU A 422 7.31 -7.83 17.80
CA GLU A 422 7.08 -8.10 19.22
C GLU A 422 8.29 -8.77 19.88
N LYS A 423 8.94 -9.73 19.20
CA LYS A 423 10.19 -10.36 19.68
C LYS A 423 11.32 -9.33 19.86
N VAL A 424 11.35 -8.30 19.02
CA VAL A 424 12.31 -7.16 19.11
C VAL A 424 11.91 -6.16 20.21
N GLY A 425 10.74 -6.31 20.84
CA GLY A 425 10.23 -5.41 21.88
C GLY A 425 9.42 -4.22 21.35
N ILE A 426 9.10 -4.21 20.06
CA ILE A 426 8.29 -3.15 19.44
C ILE A 426 6.82 -3.40 19.79
N LYS A 427 6.19 -2.40 20.41
CA LYS A 427 4.78 -2.43 20.78
C LYS A 427 3.92 -2.19 19.54
N ILE A 428 3.04 -3.13 19.27
CA ILE A 428 2.01 -3.02 18.24
C ILE A 428 0.70 -2.71 18.93
N THR A 429 0.00 -1.68 18.47
CA THR A 429 -1.34 -1.38 18.94
C THR A 429 -2.31 -1.33 17.77
N ARG A 430 -3.52 -1.82 18.05
CA ARG A 430 -4.63 -1.67 17.14
C ARG A 430 -5.16 -0.25 17.23
N ARG A 431 -5.02 0.52 16.15
CA ARG A 431 -5.37 1.93 16.08
C ARG A 431 -6.69 2.13 15.33
N PHE A 432 -7.61 2.85 15.95
CA PHE A 432 -8.93 3.19 15.43
C PHE A 432 -8.97 4.69 15.13
N GLY A 433 -9.28 5.08 13.90
CA GLY A 433 -9.34 6.49 13.51
C GLY A 433 -8.06 7.28 13.79
N TYR A 434 -6.88 6.67 13.68
CA TYR A 434 -5.62 7.33 14.06
C TYR A 434 -5.10 8.27 12.97
N ALA A 435 -4.84 9.52 13.33
CA ALA A 435 -4.32 10.52 12.40
C ALA A 435 -2.84 10.26 12.08
N ILE A 436 -2.55 9.94 10.82
CA ILE A 436 -1.19 9.79 10.29
C ILE A 436 -0.64 11.15 9.83
N LEU A 437 -1.46 11.93 9.11
CA LEU A 437 -1.12 13.31 8.74
C LEU A 437 -2.21 14.26 9.24
N LYS A 438 -1.80 15.25 10.02
CA LYS A 438 -2.67 16.29 10.55
C LYS A 438 -1.95 17.63 10.49
N HIS A 439 -2.67 18.67 10.10
CA HIS A 439 -2.15 20.04 10.19
C HIS A 439 -2.02 20.43 11.67
N HIS A 440 -0.80 20.78 12.08
CA HIS A 440 -0.57 21.30 13.42
C HIS A 440 -1.06 22.75 13.48
N LYS A 441 -1.80 23.11 14.54
CA LYS A 441 -2.04 24.53 14.83
C LYS A 441 -0.68 25.20 14.92
N LYS A 442 -0.39 26.18 14.06
CA LYS A 442 0.69 27.13 14.35
C LYS A 442 0.42 27.64 15.75
N LYS A 443 1.32 27.39 16.71
CA LYS A 443 1.28 28.10 17.98
C LYS A 443 1.25 29.57 17.58
N ALA A 444 0.20 30.28 17.94
CA ALA A 444 0.20 31.73 17.85
C ALA A 444 1.40 32.17 18.69
N SER A 445 2.44 32.63 18.00
CA SER A 445 3.64 33.22 18.58
C SER A 445 3.27 34.51 19.28
#